data_AF-A0A7S3HQ14-F1
#
_entry.id   AF-A0A7S3HQ14-F1
#
_cell.length_a   1.000
_cell.length_b   1.000
_cell.length_c   1.000
_cell.angle_alpha   90.00
_cell.angle_beta   90.00
_cell.angle_gamma   90.00
#
_symmetry.space_group_name_H-M   'P 1'
#
loop_
_entity.id
_entity.type
_entity.pdbx_description
1 polymer ?
#
loop_
_entity_poly.entity_id
_entity_poly.type
_entity_poly.pdbx_seq_one_letter_code
_entity_poly.pdbx_strand_id
1 'polypeptide(L)'
;RRDVLVELSVPEETGAIHEACLLRASAQYFGLAAGAVAQTQAVDMVLQRTTSDEPQPEMEPDEEVVSQRHRVEVAQSLQDATAHGDAGRFQDAQQLLAAQAAKMKGSKKRSAVSEGLVLELEDAQNRMQS
;
A
#
# COMPACT_ATOMS: atom_id res chain seq x y z
N ARG A 1 10.52 -6.92 -10.78
CA ARG A 1 10.47 -6.52 -9.35
C ARG A 1 9.05 -6.81 -8.86
N ARG A 2 8.89 -7.49 -7.73
CA ARG A 2 7.58 -7.66 -7.07
C ARG A 2 7.69 -6.96 -5.73
N ASP A 3 6.78 -6.05 -5.47
CA ASP A 3 6.75 -5.29 -4.23
C ASP A 3 5.67 -5.89 -3.32
N VAL A 4 5.95 -5.96 -2.03
CA VAL A 4 5.02 -6.45 -1.01
C VAL A 4 4.83 -5.32 0.00
N LEU A 5 3.59 -4.87 0.18
CA LEU A 5 3.25 -3.90 1.21
C LEU A 5 2.91 -4.64 2.50
N VAL A 6 3.52 -4.22 3.61
CA VAL A 6 3.28 -4.80 4.93
C VAL A 6 2.85 -3.67 5.86
N GLU A 7 1.69 -3.83 6.50
CA GLU A 7 1.21 -2.92 7.55
C GLU A 7 1.33 -3.59 8.90
N LEU A 8 1.92 -2.89 9.88
CA LEU A 8 2.21 -3.40 11.22
C LEU A 8 1.68 -2.41 12.26
N SER A 9 1.03 -2.91 13.30
CA SER A 9 0.71 -2.12 14.50
C SER A 9 1.77 -2.39 15.55
N VAL A 10 2.53 -1.36 15.93
CA VAL A 10 3.58 -1.47 16.93
C VAL A 10 3.07 -0.87 18.24
N PRO A 11 3.05 -1.62 19.36
CA PRO A 11 2.61 -1.08 20.64
C PRO A 11 3.56 0.02 21.13
N GLU A 12 3.02 0.99 21.86
CA GLU A 12 3.84 1.94 22.61
C GLU A 12 4.59 1.18 23.72
N GLU A 13 5.92 1.23 23.72
CA GLU A 13 6.74 0.49 24.66
C GLU A 13 7.12 1.41 25.82
N THR A 14 6.68 1.05 27.02
CA THR A 14 7.05 1.70 28.29
C THR A 14 8.35 1.11 28.81
N GLY A 15 9.47 1.33 28.11
CA GLY A 15 10.77 0.80 28.50
C GLY A 15 11.92 1.20 27.58
N ALA A 16 13.14 1.19 28.12
CA ALA A 16 14.38 1.65 27.50
C ALA A 16 14.95 0.71 26.40
N ILE A 17 14.09 0.09 25.59
CA ILE A 17 14.56 -0.62 24.39
C ILE A 17 14.64 0.41 23.26
N HIS A 18 15.87 0.80 22.93
CA HIS A 18 16.15 1.81 21.91
C HIS A 18 16.03 1.26 20.47
N GLU A 19 16.16 -0.06 20.30
CA GLU A 19 16.08 -0.74 19.00
C GLU A 19 15.29 -2.04 19.10
N ALA A 20 14.25 -2.19 18.28
CA ALA A 20 13.42 -3.40 18.19
C ALA A 20 13.28 -3.87 16.75
N CYS A 21 13.55 -5.14 16.47
CA CYS A 21 13.29 -5.72 15.15
C CYS A 21 11.77 -5.90 14.96
N LEU A 22 11.20 -5.18 14.00
CA LEU A 22 9.75 -5.22 13.70
C LEU A 22 9.39 -6.32 12.70
N LEU A 23 10.22 -6.51 11.69
CA LEU A 23 9.94 -7.44 10.60
C LEU A 23 11.24 -8.05 10.09
N ARG A 24 11.24 -9.37 9.88
CA ARG A 24 12.30 -10.09 9.18
C ARG A 24 11.72 -10.76 7.95
N ALA A 25 12.26 -10.46 6.78
CA ALA A 25 11.76 -10.97 5.51
C ALA A 25 12.83 -11.76 4.75
N SER A 26 12.43 -12.85 4.10
CA SER A 26 13.25 -13.58 3.12
C SER A 26 12.34 -14.18 2.06
N ALA A 27 12.87 -14.46 0.88
CA ALA A 27 12.13 -15.08 -0.22
C ALA A 27 12.75 -16.44 -0.58
N GLN A 28 11.89 -17.43 -0.81
CA GLN A 28 12.27 -18.71 -1.36
C GLN A 28 11.72 -18.82 -2.79
N TYR A 29 12.54 -19.30 -3.72
CA TYR A 29 12.15 -19.45 -5.12
C TYR A 29 12.81 -20.67 -5.76
N PHE A 30 12.22 -21.19 -6.84
CA PHE A 30 12.83 -22.24 -7.64
C PHE A 30 13.60 -21.62 -8.81
N GLY A 31 14.93 -21.76 -8.80
CA GLY A 31 15.80 -21.26 -9.85
C GLY A 31 15.81 -22.23 -11.03
N LEU A 32 15.14 -21.86 -12.14
CA LEU A 32 15.04 -22.72 -13.32
C LEU A 32 16.40 -23.02 -13.96
N ALA A 33 17.32 -22.04 -13.95
CA ALA A 33 18.67 -22.23 -14.49
C ALA A 33 19.51 -23.21 -13.67
N ALA A 34 19.35 -23.20 -12.35
CA ALA A 34 20.08 -24.09 -11.44
C ALA A 34 19.34 -25.41 -11.16
N GLY A 35 18.07 -25.52 -11.58
CA GLY A 35 17.20 -26.67 -11.29
C GLY A 35 16.98 -26.91 -9.79
N ALA A 36 17.05 -25.86 -8.96
CA ALA A 36 17.09 -26.00 -7.50
C ALA A 36 16.29 -24.90 -6.79
N VAL A 37 15.84 -25.21 -5.57
CA VAL A 37 15.27 -24.22 -4.66
C VAL A 37 16.40 -23.36 -4.08
N ALA A 38 16.25 -22.05 -4.16
CA ALA A 38 17.14 -21.06 -3.57
C ALA A 38 16.36 -20.21 -2.55
N GLN A 39 17.08 -19.69 -1.56
CA GLN A 39 16.56 -18.76 -0.57
C GLN A 39 17.43 -17.51 -0.54
N THR A 40 16.80 -16.34 -0.47
CA THR A 40 17.52 -15.08 -0.33
C THR A 40 18.04 -14.92 1.09
N GLN A 41 19.07 -14.08 1.27
CA GLN A 41 19.42 -13.59 2.60
C GLN A 41 18.19 -12.90 3.23
N ALA A 42 18.03 -13.09 4.54
CA ALA A 42 17.00 -12.39 5.30
C ALA A 42 17.40 -10.94 5.54
N VAL A 43 16.42 -10.04 5.48
CA VAL A 43 16.57 -8.61 5.76
C VAL A 43 15.68 -8.24 6.92
N ASP A 44 16.19 -7.41 7.82
CA ASP A 44 15.51 -6.99 9.04
C ASP A 44 15.11 -5.51 8.95
N MET A 45 13.89 -5.20 9.38
CA MET A 45 13.39 -3.85 9.57
C MET A 45 13.42 -3.56 11.08
N VAL A 46 14.29 -2.64 11.48
CA VAL A 46 14.50 -2.28 12.88
C VAL A 46 13.87 -0.92 13.16
N LEU A 47 13.08 -0.84 14.21
CA LEU A 47 12.58 0.42 14.75
C LEU A 47 13.60 1.00 15.72
N GLN A 48 13.96 2.24 15.48
CA GLN A 48 14.73 3.04 16.42
C GLN A 48 13.81 4.11 17.04
N ARG A 49 13.66 4.08 18.37
CA ARG A 49 12.86 5.08 19.10
C ARG A 49 13.78 6.19 19.59
N THR A 50 13.49 7.44 19.21
CA THR A 50 14.15 8.62 19.78
C THR A 50 13.48 9.01 21.10
N THR A 51 14.24 9.54 22.04
CA THR A 51 13.71 10.04 23.32
C THR A 51 12.75 11.21 23.09
N SER A 52 11.70 11.31 23.91
CA SER A 52 10.62 12.30 23.77
C SER A 52 11.07 13.77 23.78
N ASP A 53 12.27 14.04 24.30
CA ASP A 53 12.80 15.39 24.47
C ASP A 53 13.40 15.98 23.18
N GLU A 54 13.60 15.16 22.15
CA GLU A 54 13.96 15.63 20.82
C GLU A 54 12.71 15.71 19.93
N PRO A 55 12.40 16.87 19.32
CA PRO A 55 11.31 16.95 18.38
C PRO A 55 11.59 15.99 17.23
N GLN A 56 10.77 14.94 17.12
CA GLN A 56 10.86 14.03 15.99
C GLN A 56 10.64 14.87 14.73
N PRO A 57 11.59 14.89 13.77
CA PRO A 57 11.38 15.62 12.54
C PRO A 57 10.10 15.07 11.91
N GLU A 58 9.21 15.95 11.44
CA GLU A 58 8.07 15.56 10.60
C GLU A 58 8.63 14.96 9.31
N MET A 59 9.00 13.68 9.37
CA MET A 59 9.50 12.95 8.23
C MET A 59 8.31 12.68 7.33
N GLU A 60 8.37 13.23 6.13
CA GLU A 60 7.41 12.86 5.10
C GLU A 60 7.45 11.34 4.91
N PRO A 61 6.27 10.70 4.74
CA PRO A 61 6.23 9.27 4.49
C PRO A 61 6.96 8.95 3.19
N ASP A 62 7.62 7.78 3.16
CA ASP A 62 8.33 7.29 1.98
C ASP A 62 7.40 7.25 0.76
N GLU A 63 7.80 7.95 -0.30
CA GLU A 63 6.98 8.11 -1.50
C GLU A 63 6.73 6.79 -2.23
N GLU A 64 7.68 5.85 -2.18
CA GLU A 64 7.51 4.52 -2.76
C GLU A 64 6.46 3.74 -1.97
N VAL A 65 6.51 3.77 -0.63
CA VAL A 65 5.51 3.11 0.23
C VAL A 65 4.12 3.71 0.01
N VAL A 66 4.01 5.05 -0.05
CA VAL A 66 2.75 5.74 -0.33
C VAL A 66 2.19 5.34 -1.70
N SER A 67 3.04 5.31 -2.73
CA SER A 67 2.66 4.91 -4.09
C SER A 67 2.15 3.46 -4.14
N GLN A 68 2.82 2.52 -3.48
CA GLN A 68 2.37 1.13 -3.43
C GLN A 68 1.07 0.98 -2.65
N ARG A 69 0.90 1.72 -1.55
CA ARG A 69 -0.38 1.74 -0.82
C ARG A 69 -1.53 2.24 -1.69
N HIS A 70 -1.33 3.32 -2.43
CA HIS A 70 -2.35 3.80 -3.38
C HIS A 70 -2.73 2.74 -4.41
N ARG A 71 -1.78 1.99 -4.96
CA ARG A 71 -2.06 0.89 -5.89
C ARG A 71 -2.91 -0.20 -5.26
N VAL A 72 -2.59 -0.61 -4.03
CA VAL A 72 -3.35 -1.62 -3.29
C VAL A 72 -4.78 -1.13 -3.03
N GLU A 73 -4.94 0.08 -2.51
CA GLU A 73 -6.26 0.65 -2.22
C GLU A 73 -7.13 0.77 -3.49
N VAL A 74 -6.54 1.20 -4.61
CA VAL A 74 -7.26 1.31 -5.89
C VAL A 74 -7.64 -0.06 -6.43
N ALA A 75 -6.74 -1.05 -6.38
CA ALA A 75 -7.05 -2.41 -6.79
C ALA A 75 -8.19 -3.03 -5.96
N GLN A 76 -8.18 -2.82 -4.64
CA GLN A 76 -9.27 -3.24 -3.74
C GLN A 76 -10.58 -2.53 -4.10
N SER A 77 -10.54 -1.22 -4.31
CA SER A 77 -11.73 -0.43 -4.68
C SER A 77 -12.35 -0.91 -5.99
N LEU A 78 -11.53 -1.23 -6.99
CA LEU A 78 -11.99 -1.78 -8.26
C LEU A 78 -12.63 -3.17 -8.08
N GLN A 79 -12.01 -4.03 -7.27
CA GLN A 79 -12.54 -5.36 -6.96
C GLN A 79 -13.90 -5.27 -6.25
N ASP A 80 -14.00 -4.41 -5.25
CA ASP A 80 -15.25 -4.19 -4.51
C ASP A 80 -16.33 -3.61 -5.43
N ALA A 81 -15.98 -2.63 -6.26
CA ALA A 81 -16.91 -2.07 -7.24
C ALA A 81 -17.41 -3.13 -8.24
N THR A 82 -16.56 -4.05 -8.70
CA THR A 82 -16.98 -5.20 -9.50
C THR A 82 -17.97 -6.09 -8.73
N ALA A 83 -17.68 -6.42 -7.47
CA ALA A 83 -18.58 -7.23 -6.65
C ALA A 83 -19.94 -6.54 -6.39
N HIS A 84 -19.95 -5.22 -6.24
CA HIS A 84 -21.19 -4.42 -6.18
C HIS A 84 -21.95 -4.48 -7.52
N GLY A 85 -21.25 -4.34 -8.66
CA GLY A 85 -21.83 -4.46 -10.00
C GLY A 85 -22.45 -5.84 -10.26
N ASP A 86 -21.74 -6.91 -9.93
CA ASP A 86 -22.22 -8.30 -10.07
C ASP A 86 -23.49 -8.55 -9.25
N ALA A 87 -23.65 -7.84 -8.13
CA ALA A 87 -24.83 -7.90 -7.27
C ALA A 87 -25.94 -6.90 -7.68
N GLY A 88 -25.81 -6.21 -8.81
CA GLY A 88 -26.77 -5.21 -9.31
C GLY A 88 -26.76 -3.88 -8.54
N ARG A 89 -25.79 -3.67 -7.64
CA ARG A 89 -25.62 -2.44 -6.84
C ARG A 89 -24.72 -1.43 -7.54
N PHE A 90 -25.07 -1.06 -8.77
CA PHE A 90 -24.25 -0.17 -9.60
C PHE A 90 -24.05 1.23 -9.01
N GLN A 91 -25.06 1.76 -8.31
CA GLN A 91 -24.95 3.06 -7.66
C GLN A 91 -23.90 3.05 -6.54
N ASP A 92 -23.86 2.00 -5.72
CA ASP A 92 -22.85 1.84 -4.67
C ASP A 92 -21.45 1.70 -5.28
N ALA A 93 -21.32 0.91 -6.36
CA ALA A 93 -20.06 0.74 -7.08
C ALA A 93 -19.54 2.09 -7.61
N GLN A 94 -20.40 2.89 -8.24
CA GLN A 94 -20.02 4.21 -8.75
C GLN A 94 -19.65 5.19 -7.63
N GLN A 95 -20.38 5.20 -6.51
CA GLN A 95 -20.06 6.06 -5.36
C GLN A 95 -18.71 5.70 -4.74
N LEU A 96 -18.42 4.40 -4.61
CA LEU A 96 -17.15 3.91 -4.10
C LEU A 96 -15.98 4.37 -4.98
N LEU A 97 -16.08 4.19 -6.30
CA LEU A 97 -15.04 4.62 -7.25
C LEU A 97 -14.86 6.14 -7.26
N ALA A 98 -15.94 6.91 -7.22
CA ALA A 98 -15.91 8.36 -7.17
C ALA A 98 -15.24 8.88 -5.88
N ALA A 99 -15.58 8.28 -4.73
CA ALA A 99 -15.01 8.65 -3.44
C ALA A 99 -13.50 8.38 -3.42
N GLN A 100 -13.07 7.23 -3.93
CA GLN A 100 -11.64 6.90 -4.00
C GLN A 100 -10.89 7.84 -4.96
N ALA A 101 -11.47 8.18 -6.12
CA ALA A 101 -10.86 9.14 -7.04
C ALA A 101 -10.73 10.54 -6.40
N ALA A 102 -11.74 10.99 -5.66
CA ALA A 102 -11.70 12.26 -4.93
C ALA A 102 -10.62 12.27 -3.82
N LYS A 103 -10.51 11.19 -3.04
CA LYS A 103 -9.46 11.00 -2.03
C LYS A 103 -8.06 11.11 -2.65
N MET A 104 -7.85 10.42 -3.77
CA MET A 104 -6.57 10.44 -4.51
C MET A 104 -6.23 11.83 -5.04
N LYS A 105 -7.21 12.54 -5.63
CA LYS A 105 -7.03 13.92 -6.11
C LYS A 105 -6.71 14.92 -4.99
N GLY A 106 -7.22 14.67 -3.78
CA GLY A 106 -7.01 15.50 -2.60
C GLY A 106 -5.64 15.32 -1.92
N SER A 107 -4.86 14.31 -2.31
CA SER A 107 -3.52 14.09 -1.75
C SER A 107 -2.54 15.20 -2.14
N LYS A 108 -1.78 15.71 -1.18
CA LYS A 108 -0.80 16.80 -1.37
C LYS A 108 0.35 16.43 -2.30
N LYS A 109 0.70 15.13 -2.40
CA LYS A 109 1.76 14.61 -3.25
C LYS A 109 1.16 13.81 -4.40
N ARG A 110 1.14 14.40 -5.59
CA ARG A 110 0.73 13.73 -6.83
C ARG A 110 1.97 13.20 -7.54
N SER A 111 2.07 11.88 -7.61
CA SER A 111 3.04 11.20 -8.48
C SER A 111 2.38 10.83 -9.81
N ALA A 112 3.18 10.60 -10.85
CA ALA A 112 2.68 10.08 -12.12
C ALA A 112 1.87 8.77 -11.95
N VAL A 113 2.22 7.96 -10.94
CA VAL A 113 1.45 6.77 -10.56
C VAL A 113 0.07 7.14 -10.04
N SER A 114 -0.03 8.12 -9.14
CA SER A 114 -1.33 8.55 -8.60
C SER A 114 -2.25 9.15 -9.67
N GLU A 115 -1.70 9.81 -10.69
CA GLU A 115 -2.48 10.34 -11.81
C GLU A 115 -3.03 9.21 -12.68
N GLY A 116 -2.19 8.21 -13.01
CA GLY A 116 -2.64 7.02 -13.74
C GLY A 116 -3.74 6.25 -13.00
N LEU A 117 -3.60 6.08 -11.68
CA LEU A 117 -4.60 5.41 -10.86
C LEU A 117 -5.94 6.16 -10.80
N VAL A 118 -5.92 7.50 -10.83
CA VAL A 118 -7.15 8.31 -10.91
C VAL A 118 -7.87 8.07 -12.24
N LEU A 119 -7.13 8.02 -13.35
CA LEU A 119 -7.71 7.72 -14.67
C LEU A 119 -8.33 6.32 -14.70
N GLU A 120 -7.68 5.32 -14.10
CA GLU A 120 -8.22 3.96 -14.00
C GLU A 120 -9.56 3.91 -13.25
N LEU A 121 -9.68 4.66 -12.14
CA LEU A 121 -10.93 4.76 -11.39
C LEU A 121 -12.05 5.45 -12.19
N GLU A 122 -11.73 6.53 -12.91
CA GLU A 122 -12.68 7.25 -13.77
C GLU A 122 -13.16 6.37 -14.93
N ASP A 123 -12.25 5.64 -15.57
CA ASP A 123 -12.59 4.69 -16.63
C ASP A 123 -13.50 3.56 -16.10
N ALA A 124 -13.20 3.01 -14.93
CA ALA A 124 -14.04 1.99 -14.29
C ALA A 124 -15.44 2.52 -13.95
N GLN A 125 -15.52 3.75 -13.43
CA GLN A 125 -16.79 4.41 -13.14
C GLN A 125 -17.64 4.58 -14.40
N ASN A 126 -17.03 5.06 -15.49
CA ASN A 126 -17.72 5.27 -16.77
C ASN A 126 -18.27 3.97 -17.36
N ARG A 127 -17.53 2.86 -17.24
CA ARG A 127 -17.99 1.53 -17.70
C ARG A 127 -19.21 1.02 -16.94
N MET A 128 -19.38 1.42 -15.68
CA MET A 128 -20.53 1.02 -14.85
C MET A 128 -21.77 1.91 -15.06
N GLN A 129 -21.70 2.91 -15.94
CA GLN A 129 -22.84 3.76 -16.31
C GLN A 129 -23.56 3.29 -17.59
N SER A 130 -22.92 2.43 -18.38
CA SER A 130 -23.46 1.87 -19.64
C SER A 130 -24.16 0.54 -19.41
#